data_AF-A0A2H6GJP1-F1
#
_entry.id   AF-A0A2H6GJP1-F1
#
_cell.length_a   1.000
_cell.length_b   1.000
_cell.length_c   1.000
_cell.angle_alpha   90.00
_cell.angle_beta   90.00
_cell.angle_gamma   90.00
#
_symmetry.space_group_name_H-M   'P 1'
#
loop_
_entity.id
_entity.type
_entity.pdbx_description
1 polymer ?
#
loop_
_entity_poly.entity_id
_entity_poly.type
_entity_poly.pdbx_seq_one_letter_code
_entity_poly.pdbx_strand_id
1 'polypeptide(L)'
;MTLFAFCRAKSHEWTFCDPIIIDEDEKEVNTLAYVISNECTACGSCVDECPVEAISEGDIYVIDPELCTDCGACEAVCPVEAISPGD
;
A
#
# COMPACT_ATOMS: atom_id res chain seq x y z
N MET A 1 19.77 19.72 42.80
CA MET A 1 19.44 19.71 41.36
C MET A 1 20.22 18.56 40.75
N THR A 2 19.54 17.43 40.63
CA THR A 2 20.11 16.09 40.79
C THR A 2 20.59 15.49 39.46
N LEU A 3 21.60 14.64 39.61
CA LEU A 3 22.40 13.87 38.65
C LEU A 3 21.66 13.06 37.57
N PHE A 4 22.49 12.61 36.60
CA PHE A 4 22.37 11.47 35.66
C PHE A 4 21.63 11.75 34.34
N ALA A 5 22.05 11.32 33.14
CA ALA A 5 23.26 10.64 32.66
C ALA A 5 23.24 10.64 31.10
N PHE A 6 24.43 10.70 30.49
CA PHE A 6 24.90 9.99 29.28
C PHE A 6 24.06 9.86 27.97
N CYS A 7 24.71 10.28 26.86
CA CYS A 7 24.95 9.54 25.58
C CYS A 7 23.70 9.04 24.78
N ARG A 8 23.46 9.32 23.49
CA ARG A 8 24.32 9.10 22.30
C ARG A 8 23.55 9.49 21.01
N ALA A 9 24.28 9.87 19.95
CA ALA A 9 23.76 10.12 18.60
C ALA A 9 23.11 8.90 17.92
N LYS A 10 21.99 9.13 17.22
CA LYS A 10 21.47 8.42 16.02
C LYS A 10 20.36 9.30 15.42
N SER A 11 20.64 10.13 14.41
CA SER A 11 20.35 9.86 13.00
C SER A 11 18.87 9.65 12.66
N HIS A 12 18.11 10.74 12.59
CA HIS A 12 16.90 10.97 11.76
C HIS A 12 15.83 11.72 12.55
N GLU A 13 15.87 13.05 12.50
CA GLU A 13 14.71 13.82 12.98
C GLU A 13 14.53 15.09 12.15
N TRP A 14 14.47 14.90 10.83
CA TRP A 14 14.07 15.92 9.84
C TRP A 14 13.43 15.24 8.62
N THR A 15 12.16 14.86 8.76
CA THR A 15 11.15 14.67 7.70
C THR A 15 9.85 14.43 8.49
N PHE A 16 8.98 15.42 8.68
CA PHE A 16 8.12 16.06 7.68
C PHE A 16 7.50 15.02 6.73
N CYS A 17 6.19 14.78 6.96
CA CYS A 17 5.30 13.83 6.28
C CYS A 17 5.68 12.36 6.51
N ASP A 18 5.03 11.70 7.47
CA ASP A 18 4.05 10.64 7.14
C ASP A 18 3.24 10.25 8.40
N PRO A 19 1.93 9.98 8.26
CA PRO A 19 1.09 9.50 9.34
C PRO A 19 1.21 7.98 9.43
N ILE A 20 2.20 7.46 10.15
CA ILE A 20 2.33 6.02 10.43
C ILE A 20 2.01 5.79 11.90
N ILE A 21 0.90 5.11 12.17
CA ILE A 21 0.54 4.58 13.48
C ILE A 21 1.42 3.37 13.73
N ILE A 22 2.32 3.47 14.71
CA ILE A 22 3.13 2.37 15.23
C ILE A 22 2.59 1.95 16.60
N ASP A 23 1.77 0.91 16.63
CA ASP A 23 1.49 0.17 17.87
C ASP A 23 2.11 -1.23 17.77
N GLU A 24 2.73 -1.61 18.88
CA GLU A 24 3.78 -2.61 19.12
C GLU A 24 3.47 -4.11 18.82
N ASP A 25 2.52 -4.45 17.95
CA ASP A 25 2.26 -5.85 17.55
C ASP A 25 2.04 -5.97 16.02
N GLU A 26 3.04 -6.56 15.36
CA GLU A 26 3.34 -6.54 13.93
C GLU A 26 2.15 -6.79 12.97
N LYS A 27 1.72 -5.75 12.25
CA LYS A 27 1.51 -5.75 10.78
C LYS A 27 1.11 -4.35 10.33
N GLU A 28 2.03 -3.69 9.65
CA GLU A 28 1.82 -2.44 8.93
C GLU A 28 0.87 -2.71 7.76
N VAL A 29 -0.45 -2.65 8.00
CA VAL A 29 -1.44 -2.84 6.94
C VAL A 29 -1.62 -1.50 6.26
N ASN A 30 -1.16 -1.39 5.01
CA ASN A 30 -1.48 -0.24 4.18
C ASN A 30 -3.00 -0.19 3.97
N THR A 31 -3.68 0.71 4.68
CA THR A 31 -5.13 0.93 4.54
C THR A 31 -5.47 1.73 3.29
N LEU A 32 -4.50 2.12 2.47
CA LEU A 32 -4.67 2.85 1.20
C LEU A 32 -4.28 1.94 0.03
N ALA A 33 -4.97 0.81 -0.13
CA ALA A 33 -4.71 -0.11 -1.23
C ALA A 33 -5.91 -0.15 -2.17
N TYR A 34 -5.65 -0.23 -3.47
CA TYR A 34 -6.70 -0.39 -4.47
C TYR A 34 -7.41 -1.74 -4.33
N VAL A 35 -8.72 -1.76 -4.60
CA VAL A 35 -9.59 -2.94 -4.55
C VAL A 35 -10.28 -3.16 -5.90
N ILE A 36 -10.44 -4.43 -6.26
CA ILE A 36 -11.09 -4.84 -7.51
C ILE A 36 -12.51 -5.33 -7.20
N SER A 37 -13.49 -4.73 -7.88
CA SER A 37 -14.91 -5.10 -7.77
C SER A 37 -15.26 -6.31 -8.63
N ASN A 38 -16.46 -6.85 -8.41
CA ASN A 38 -17.00 -7.97 -9.20
C ASN A 38 -17.33 -7.62 -10.67
N GLU A 39 -17.16 -6.37 -11.08
CA GLU A 39 -17.24 -5.94 -12.49
C GLU A 39 -15.98 -6.31 -13.30
N CYS A 40 -14.94 -6.81 -12.64
CA CYS A 40 -13.73 -7.30 -13.29
C CYS A 40 -14.04 -8.44 -14.26
N THR A 41 -13.61 -8.29 -15.51
CA THR A 41 -13.77 -9.29 -16.58
C THR A 41 -12.55 -10.20 -16.73
N ALA A 42 -11.64 -10.19 -15.76
CA ALA A 42 -10.37 -10.92 -15.79
C ALA A 42 -9.56 -10.68 -17.10
N CYS A 43 -9.53 -9.43 -17.59
CA CYS A 43 -8.81 -9.08 -18.82
C CYS A 43 -7.28 -9.08 -18.70
N GLY A 44 -6.74 -8.93 -17.49
CA GLY A 44 -5.30 -9.01 -17.19
C GLY A 44 -4.51 -7.71 -17.39
N SER A 45 -5.09 -6.65 -17.95
CA SER A 45 -4.38 -5.40 -18.23
C SER A 45 -3.77 -4.72 -16.98
N CYS A 46 -4.38 -4.91 -15.81
CA CYS A 46 -3.87 -4.33 -14.57
C CYS A 46 -2.59 -5.01 -14.07
N VAL A 47 -2.36 -6.29 -14.39
CA VAL A 47 -1.20 -7.05 -13.92
C VAL A 47 0.09 -6.54 -14.57
N ASP A 48 0.06 -6.35 -15.89
CA ASP A 48 1.23 -5.90 -16.65
C ASP A 48 1.68 -4.49 -16.26
N GLU A 49 0.76 -3.66 -15.77
CA GLU A 49 1.00 -2.27 -15.39
C GLU A 49 1.33 -2.11 -13.90
N CYS A 50 1.18 -3.17 -13.10
CA CYS A 50 1.48 -3.13 -11.68
C CYS A 50 3.01 -3.25 -11.46
N PRO A 51 3.71 -2.19 -11.02
CA PRO A 51 5.18 -2.20 -10.91
C PRO A 51 5.70 -3.07 -9.78
N VAL A 52 4.83 -3.42 -8.83
CA VAL A 52 5.14 -4.20 -7.62
C VAL A 52 4.48 -5.58 -7.66
N GLU A 53 3.85 -5.95 -8.78
CA GLU A 53 3.21 -7.26 -8.98
C GLU A 53 2.24 -7.62 -7.82
N ALA A 54 1.54 -6.63 -7.27
CA ALA A 54 0.63 -6.80 -6.14
C ALA A 54 -0.70 -7.49 -6.52
N ILE A 55 -0.89 -7.88 -7.79
CA ILE A 55 -2.16 -8.39 -8.30
C ILE A 55 -2.05 -9.89 -8.56
N SER A 56 -2.93 -10.66 -7.92
CA SER A 56 -3.03 -12.11 -8.08
C SER A 56 -4.14 -12.51 -9.07
N GLU A 57 -3.88 -13.55 -9.86
CA GLU A 57 -4.85 -14.14 -10.79
C GLU A 57 -5.90 -15.01 -10.06
N GLY A 58 -7.15 -14.99 -10.54
CA GLY A 58 -8.28 -15.74 -9.97
C GLY A 58 -9.51 -15.64 -10.89
N ASP A 59 -10.70 -15.97 -10.36
CA ASP A 59 -11.97 -15.73 -11.08
C ASP A 59 -12.17 -14.25 -11.41
N ILE A 60 -11.73 -13.39 -10.47
CA ILE A 60 -11.45 -11.97 -10.67
C ILE A 60 -10.03 -11.73 -10.17
N TYR A 61 -9.36 -10.70 -10.71
CA TYR A 61 -8.08 -10.28 -10.17
C TYR A 61 -8.26 -9.74 -8.75
N VAL A 62 -7.28 -10.00 -7.89
CA VAL A 62 -7.29 -9.56 -6.48
C VAL A 62 -6.00 -8.80 -6.19
N ILE A 63 -6.12 -7.60 -5.63
CA ILE A 63 -4.97 -6.78 -5.23
C ILE A 63 -4.63 -7.11 -3.78
N ASP A 64 -3.35 -7.39 -3.53
CA ASP A 64 -2.82 -7.57 -2.19
C ASP A 64 -2.51 -6.20 -1.55
N PRO A 65 -3.20 -5.82 -0.46
CA PRO A 65 -2.99 -4.53 0.18
C PRO A 65 -1.65 -4.42 0.88
N GLU A 66 -0.99 -5.53 1.25
CA GLU A 66 0.34 -5.51 1.87
C GLU A 66 1.43 -5.16 0.83
N LEU A 67 1.18 -5.39 -0.46
CA LEU A 67 2.10 -5.08 -1.57
C LEU A 67 1.74 -3.81 -2.34
N CYS A 68 0.46 -3.44 -2.35
CA CYS A 68 -0.02 -2.27 -3.09
C CYS A 68 0.55 -0.97 -2.50
N THR A 69 1.06 -0.10 -3.38
CA THR A 69 1.67 1.19 -3.01
C THR A 69 0.80 2.40 -3.40
N ASP A 70 -0.48 2.16 -3.68
CA ASP A 70 -1.44 3.19 -4.11
C ASP A 70 -1.01 4.01 -5.34
N CYS A 71 -0.24 3.40 -6.25
CA CYS A 71 0.29 4.11 -7.42
C CYS A 71 -0.77 4.52 -8.47
N GLY A 72 -1.98 3.93 -8.41
CA GLY A 72 -3.08 4.23 -9.34
C GLY A 72 -2.90 3.76 -10.79
N ALA A 73 -1.82 3.05 -11.12
CA ALA A 73 -1.56 2.58 -12.49
C ALA A 73 -2.64 1.60 -12.98
N CYS A 74 -3.09 0.69 -12.11
CA CYS A 74 -4.08 -0.33 -12.44
C CYS A 74 -5.46 0.26 -12.77
N GLU A 75 -5.89 1.30 -12.06
CA GLU A 75 -7.15 2.01 -12.30
C GLU A 75 -7.17 2.64 -13.70
N ALA A 76 -6.09 3.34 -14.07
CA ALA A 76 -5.98 4.07 -15.33
C ALA A 76 -6.06 3.17 -16.58
N VAL A 77 -5.67 1.90 -16.46
CA VAL A 77 -5.67 0.93 -17.57
C VAL A 77 -6.89 0.01 -17.57
N CYS A 78 -7.73 0.05 -16.52
CA CYS A 78 -8.88 -0.83 -16.43
C CYS A 78 -9.97 -0.40 -17.43
N PRO A 79 -10.27 -1.20 -18.46
CA PRO A 79 -11.23 -0.81 -19.51
C PRO A 79 -12.68 -0.76 -19.04
N VAL A 80 -12.97 -1.38 -17.89
CA VAL A 80 -14.29 -1.46 -17.26
C VAL A 80 -14.36 -0.66 -15.97
N GLU A 81 -13.30 0.09 -15.62
CA GLU A 81 -13.24 0.93 -14.42
C GLU A 81 -13.62 0.17 -13.12
N ALA A 82 -13.32 -1.13 -13.07
CA ALA A 82 -13.70 -2.02 -11.96
C ALA A 82 -12.78 -1.91 -10.73
N ILE A 83 -11.83 -0.97 -10.72
CA ILE A 83 -10.82 -0.82 -9.68
C ILE A 83 -11.04 0.53 -8.99
N SER A 84 -11.00 0.57 -7.66
CA SER A 84 -11.19 1.78 -6.87
C SER A 84 -10.22 1.82 -5.68
N PRO A 85 -9.84 3.00 -5.15
CA PRO A 85 -9.04 3.09 -3.93
C PRO A 85 -9.83 2.49 -2.75
N GLY A 86 -9.16 1.72 -1.90
CA GLY A 86 -9.72 1.19 -0.65
C GLY A 86 -9.64 2.22 0.48
N ASP A 87 -10.70 2.28 1.29
CA ASP A 87 -10.82 3.15 2.48
C ASP A 87 -10.34 2.49 3.78
#